data_AF-A0A9W7A6I4-F1
#
_entry.id   AF-A0A9W7A6I4-F1
#
_cell.length_a   1.000
_cell.length_b   1.000
_cell.length_c   1.000
_cell.angle_alpha   90.00
_cell.angle_beta   90.00
_cell.angle_gamma   90.00
#
_symmetry.space_group_name_H-M   'P 1'
#
loop_
_entity.id
_entity.type
_entity.pdbx_description
1 polymer ?
#
loop_
_entity_poly.entity_id
_entity_poly.type
_entity_poly.pdbx_seq_one_letter_code
_entity_poly.pdbx_strand_id
1 'polypeptide(L)'
;MISYDWDTSPTQKSMESSFYGYVPDAALSRAACFFSTMALSFAHVMLQTFSCALLAVTNPWWLLYYFAADFGFSFLFKTARSDLLYILNLNDLVIMINLTLLFQMRHPQEAGGFLCLSSLLFSVAGNFVSAYLYLTYYKGWGDELVKRWTLESWDRWGSEKPSWFTEACVNHVPNEYVPYDWRVKYKKTNGRVNDAQLKKRRGSVSVRELLGGKEDR
;
A
#
# COMPACT_ATOMS: atom_id res chain seq x y z
N MET A 1 -25.65 -8.68 2.39
CA MET A 1 -26.84 -9.51 2.09
C MET A 1 -28.09 -9.08 2.87
N ILE A 2 -27.98 -8.38 4.00
CA ILE A 2 -29.15 -7.91 4.77
C ILE A 2 -30.11 -6.98 3.98
N SER A 3 -29.60 -6.15 3.04
CA SER A 3 -30.47 -5.37 2.15
C SER A 3 -31.33 -6.22 1.22
N TYR A 4 -30.82 -7.37 0.77
CA TYR A 4 -31.55 -8.29 -0.11
C TYR A 4 -32.66 -9.01 0.67
N ASP A 5 -32.40 -9.40 1.92
CA ASP A 5 -33.38 -10.04 2.79
C ASP A 5 -34.52 -9.06 3.14
N TRP A 6 -34.19 -7.80 3.46
CA TRP A 6 -35.20 -6.76 3.67
C TRP A 6 -36.03 -6.47 2.42
N ASP A 7 -35.40 -6.38 1.24
CA ASP A 7 -36.12 -6.11 -0.01
C ASP A 7 -37.05 -7.25 -0.40
N THR A 8 -36.72 -8.49 -0.05
CA THR A 8 -37.56 -9.66 -0.38
C THR A 8 -38.64 -9.96 0.66
N SER A 9 -38.62 -9.28 1.81
CA SER A 9 -39.59 -9.49 2.88
C SER A 9 -40.93 -8.80 2.58
N PRO A 10 -42.07 -9.49 2.75
CA PRO A 10 -43.40 -8.93 2.45
C PRO A 10 -43.78 -7.80 3.41
N THR A 11 -43.32 -7.87 4.66
CA THR A 11 -43.61 -6.86 5.69
C THR A 11 -42.93 -5.52 5.40
N GLN A 12 -41.66 -5.53 4.98
CA GLN A 12 -40.96 -4.28 4.66
C GLN A 12 -41.50 -3.67 3.35
N LYS A 13 -41.82 -4.51 2.35
CA LYS A 13 -42.47 -4.07 1.12
C LYS A 13 -43.83 -3.41 1.37
N SER A 14 -44.59 -3.87 2.36
CA SER A 14 -45.90 -3.27 2.68
C SER A 14 -45.78 -1.95 3.47
N MET A 15 -44.75 -1.83 4.31
CA MET A 15 -44.50 -0.59 5.08
C MET A 15 -43.92 0.54 4.22
N GLU A 16 -43.03 0.22 3.26
CA GLU A 16 -42.33 1.24 2.47
C GLU A 16 -42.15 0.81 1.01
N SER A 17 -43.26 0.70 0.29
CA SER A 17 -43.32 0.23 -1.10
C SER A 17 -42.59 1.11 -2.12
N SER A 18 -42.33 2.38 -1.79
CA SER A 18 -41.53 3.29 -2.63
C SER A 18 -40.02 3.05 -2.53
N PHE A 19 -39.58 2.37 -1.47
CA PHE A 19 -38.16 2.16 -1.18
C PHE A 19 -37.72 0.71 -1.41
N TYR A 20 -38.53 -0.26 -0.96
CA TYR A 20 -38.32 -1.68 -1.20
C TYR A 20 -39.04 -2.15 -2.47
N GLY A 21 -38.40 -3.01 -3.27
CA GLY A 21 -38.94 -3.53 -4.53
C GLY A 21 -37.99 -3.46 -5.73
N TYR A 22 -36.69 -3.26 -5.51
CA TYR A 22 -35.72 -3.26 -6.61
C TYR A 22 -35.34 -4.68 -7.06
N VAL A 23 -35.57 -5.70 -6.23
CA VAL A 23 -35.40 -7.10 -6.62
C VAL A 23 -36.64 -7.54 -7.40
N PRO A 24 -36.49 -7.90 -8.69
CA PRO A 24 -37.60 -8.33 -9.52
C PRO A 24 -38.19 -9.67 -9.03
N ASP A 25 -39.51 -9.85 -9.16
CA ASP A 25 -40.21 -11.04 -8.66
C ASP A 25 -39.93 -12.31 -9.49
N ALA A 26 -39.45 -12.16 -10.74
CA ALA A 26 -39.09 -13.28 -11.59
C ALA A 26 -37.92 -14.09 -11.00
N ALA A 27 -38.05 -15.42 -10.94
CA ALA A 27 -37.08 -16.31 -10.28
C ALA A 27 -35.64 -16.14 -10.79
N LEU A 28 -35.45 -16.04 -12.11
CA LEU A 28 -34.12 -15.86 -12.70
C LEU A 28 -33.51 -14.49 -12.37
N SER A 29 -34.31 -13.43 -12.45
CA SER A 29 -33.84 -12.06 -12.18
C SER A 29 -33.53 -11.84 -10.69
N ARG A 30 -34.32 -12.48 -9.81
CA ARG A 30 -34.05 -12.53 -8.37
C ARG A 30 -32.75 -13.26 -8.06
N ALA A 31 -32.54 -14.43 -8.68
CA ALA A 31 -31.31 -15.19 -8.53
C ALA A 31 -30.09 -14.39 -9.05
N ALA A 32 -30.22 -13.71 -10.20
CA ALA A 32 -29.16 -12.86 -10.72
C ALA A 32 -28.78 -11.72 -9.75
N CYS A 33 -29.77 -11.07 -9.13
CA CYS A 33 -29.52 -10.05 -8.10
C CYS A 33 -28.77 -10.63 -6.90
N PHE A 34 -29.19 -11.80 -6.41
CA PHE A 34 -28.50 -12.50 -5.32
C PHE A 34 -27.04 -12.83 -5.66
N PHE A 35 -26.81 -13.46 -6.82
CA PHE A 35 -25.44 -13.81 -7.24
C PHE A 35 -24.57 -12.57 -7.48
N SER A 36 -25.13 -11.49 -8.04
CA SER A 36 -24.39 -10.24 -8.24
C SER A 36 -23.96 -9.58 -6.93
N THR A 37 -24.85 -9.54 -5.93
CA THR A 37 -24.56 -8.95 -4.62
C THR A 37 -23.57 -9.81 -3.83
N MET A 38 -23.66 -11.14 -3.97
CA MET A 38 -22.70 -12.09 -3.41
C MET A 38 -21.33 -11.96 -4.07
N ALA A 39 -21.27 -11.90 -5.40
CA ALA A 39 -20.02 -11.75 -6.15
C ALA A 39 -19.33 -10.41 -5.82
N LEU A 40 -20.09 -9.32 -5.69
CA LEU A 40 -19.56 -8.02 -5.27
C LEU A 40 -18.95 -8.09 -3.86
N SER A 41 -19.63 -8.76 -2.94
CA SER A 41 -19.14 -8.96 -1.56
C SER A 41 -17.85 -9.77 -1.54
N PHE A 42 -17.82 -10.86 -2.29
CA PHE A 42 -16.64 -11.70 -2.43
C PHE A 42 -15.46 -10.95 -3.06
N ALA A 43 -15.69 -10.22 -4.16
CA ALA A 43 -14.66 -9.44 -4.82
C ALA A 43 -14.09 -8.34 -3.90
N HIS A 44 -14.94 -7.68 -3.12
CA HIS A 44 -14.51 -6.68 -2.16
C HIS A 44 -13.60 -7.26 -1.08
N VAL A 45 -13.98 -8.41 -0.50
CA VAL A 45 -13.15 -9.11 0.49
C VAL A 45 -11.83 -9.56 -0.13
N MET A 46 -11.84 -10.08 -1.35
CA MET A 46 -10.61 -10.46 -2.07
C MET A 46 -9.68 -9.26 -2.31
N LEU A 47 -10.21 -8.09 -2.67
CA LEU A 47 -9.42 -6.87 -2.83
C LEU A 47 -8.77 -6.44 -1.51
N GLN A 48 -9.48 -6.55 -0.39
CA GLN A 48 -8.95 -6.21 0.94
C GLN A 48 -7.89 -7.22 1.38
N THR A 49 -8.15 -8.52 1.26
CA THR A 49 -7.17 -9.54 1.65
C THR A 49 -5.90 -9.46 0.81
N PHE A 50 -6.02 -9.18 -0.49
CA PHE A 50 -4.87 -8.96 -1.36
C PHE A 50 -4.06 -7.72 -0.95
N SER A 51 -4.74 -6.59 -0.67
CA SER A 51 -4.06 -5.37 -0.21
C SER A 51 -3.35 -5.58 1.12
N CYS A 52 -4.02 -6.24 2.07
CA CYS A 52 -3.45 -6.58 3.37
C CYS A 52 -2.24 -7.51 3.23
N ALA A 53 -2.31 -8.52 2.36
CA ALA A 53 -1.21 -9.44 2.12
C ALA A 53 0.04 -8.72 1.58
N LEU A 54 -0.13 -7.83 0.59
CA LEU A 54 0.98 -7.06 0.02
C LEU A 54 1.61 -6.09 1.02
N LEU A 55 0.79 -5.38 1.79
CA LEU A 55 1.27 -4.46 2.83
C LEU A 55 1.95 -5.20 3.97
N ALA A 56 1.41 -6.34 4.41
CA ALA A 56 2.00 -7.15 5.47
C ALA A 56 3.42 -7.65 5.12
N VAL A 57 3.63 -8.03 3.85
CA VAL A 57 4.93 -8.50 3.36
C VAL A 57 5.93 -7.35 3.18
N THR A 58 5.45 -6.15 2.83
CA THR A 58 6.31 -4.99 2.57
C THR A 58 6.70 -4.27 3.86
N ASN A 59 5.72 -3.84 4.65
CA ASN A 59 5.94 -3.16 5.93
C ASN A 59 4.67 -3.23 6.82
N PRO A 60 4.74 -3.84 8.02
CA PRO A 60 3.58 -3.96 8.89
C PRO A 60 3.03 -2.62 9.41
N TRP A 61 3.84 -1.56 9.46
CA TRP A 61 3.34 -0.22 9.84
C TRP A 61 2.41 0.37 8.78
N TRP A 62 2.61 0.04 7.51
CA TRP A 62 1.75 0.53 6.42
C TRP A 62 0.39 -0.14 6.43
N LEU A 63 0.34 -1.41 6.85
CA LEU A 63 -0.90 -2.12 7.12
C LEU A 63 -1.72 -1.45 8.21
N LEU A 64 -1.07 -0.97 9.29
CA LEU A 64 -1.78 -0.24 10.36
C LEU A 64 -2.37 1.08 9.87
N TYR A 65 -1.63 1.85 9.06
CA TYR A 65 -2.16 3.08 8.46
C TYR A 65 -3.34 2.80 7.52
N TYR A 66 -3.28 1.72 6.74
CA TYR A 66 -4.37 1.29 5.88
C TYR A 66 -5.66 1.05 6.68
N PHE A 67 -5.60 0.22 7.73
CA PHE A 67 -6.75 0.01 8.61
C PHE A 67 -7.21 1.30 9.31
N ALA A 68 -6.27 2.11 9.81
CA ALA A 68 -6.60 3.37 10.47
C ALA A 68 -7.31 4.35 9.52
N ALA A 69 -6.98 4.35 8.22
CA ALA A 69 -7.65 5.17 7.22
C ALA A 69 -9.10 4.72 6.99
N ASP A 70 -9.34 3.43 6.79
CA ASP A 70 -10.69 2.86 6.58
C ASP A 70 -11.61 3.04 7.81
N PHE A 71 -11.09 2.70 9.00
CA PHE A 71 -11.83 2.87 10.26
C PHE A 71 -12.01 4.35 10.62
N GLY A 72 -10.94 5.14 10.45
CA GLY A 72 -10.93 6.57 10.74
C GLY A 72 -11.93 7.33 9.88
N PHE A 73 -11.98 7.05 8.57
CA PHE A 73 -12.94 7.70 7.67
C PHE A 73 -14.38 7.40 8.07
N SER A 74 -14.69 6.13 8.36
CA SER A 74 -16.04 5.70 8.79
C SER A 74 -16.44 6.33 10.12
N PHE A 75 -15.51 6.40 11.07
CA PHE A 75 -15.74 6.99 12.39
C PHE A 75 -15.90 8.52 12.32
N LEU A 76 -15.04 9.21 11.56
CA LEU A 76 -15.13 10.65 11.36
C LEU A 76 -16.44 11.05 10.67
N PHE A 77 -16.87 10.28 9.67
CA PHE A 77 -18.14 10.52 8.98
C PHE A 77 -19.34 10.41 9.94
N LYS A 78 -19.35 9.41 10.83
CA LYS A 78 -20.40 9.26 11.85
C LYS A 78 -20.32 10.34 12.94
N THR A 79 -19.11 10.74 13.33
CA THR A 79 -18.88 11.85 14.28
C THR A 79 -19.42 13.17 13.73
N ALA A 80 -19.19 13.46 12.45
CA ALA A 80 -19.66 14.69 11.80
C ALA A 80 -21.19 14.78 11.75
N ARG A 81 -21.90 13.65 11.70
CA ARG A 81 -23.38 13.61 11.74
C ARG A 81 -23.97 13.65 13.15
N SER A 82 -23.14 13.71 14.19
CA SER A 82 -23.57 13.68 15.60
C SER A 82 -24.42 12.45 15.98
N ASP A 83 -24.24 11.35 15.24
CA ASP A 83 -25.04 10.12 15.37
C ASP A 83 -24.30 9.05 16.20
N LEU A 84 -23.27 9.45 16.95
CA LEU A 84 -22.42 8.54 17.73
C LEU A 84 -23.17 7.89 18.91
N LEU A 85 -24.25 8.51 19.37
CA LEU A 85 -24.96 8.13 20.60
C LEU A 85 -26.01 7.03 20.41
N TYR A 86 -26.41 6.72 19.18
CA TYR A 86 -27.36 5.63 18.89
C TYR A 86 -26.70 4.23 18.95
N ILE A 87 -25.37 4.15 18.82
CA ILE A 87 -24.59 2.87 18.74
C ILE A 87 -23.81 2.54 20.03
N LEU A 88 -23.76 3.45 21.02
CA LEU A 88 -23.01 3.26 22.28
C LEU A 88 -23.67 2.28 23.28
N ASN A 89 -24.48 1.33 22.80
CA ASN A 89 -24.77 0.12 23.57
C ASN A 89 -23.58 -0.84 23.39
N LEU A 90 -22.64 -0.77 24.34
CA LEU A 90 -21.26 -1.30 24.29
C LEU A 90 -21.10 -2.80 23.99
N ASN A 91 -22.19 -3.57 23.95
CA ASN A 91 -22.15 -5.01 23.67
C ASN A 91 -22.16 -5.35 22.16
N ASP A 92 -22.63 -4.45 21.29
CA ASP A 92 -22.73 -4.71 19.84
C ASP A 92 -21.59 -4.07 19.01
N LEU A 93 -20.78 -3.20 19.63
CA LEU A 93 -19.63 -2.52 19.00
C LEU A 93 -18.55 -3.50 18.51
N VAL A 94 -18.38 -4.63 19.20
CA VAL A 94 -17.39 -5.67 18.82
C VAL A 94 -17.82 -6.42 17.54
N ILE A 95 -19.14 -6.51 17.27
CA ILE A 95 -19.69 -7.22 16.11
C ILE A 95 -19.79 -6.30 14.88
N MET A 96 -19.98 -4.99 15.08
CA MET A 96 -20.07 -4.03 13.98
C MET A 96 -18.70 -3.68 13.38
N ILE A 97 -17.60 -3.87 14.14
CA ILE A 97 -16.21 -3.89 13.65
C ILE A 97 -15.93 -5.25 12.98
N ASN A 98 -16.87 -5.71 12.15
CA ASN A 98 -16.63 -6.90 11.35
C ASN A 98 -15.72 -6.53 10.17
N LEU A 99 -14.67 -7.32 10.01
CA LEU A 99 -13.53 -7.24 9.10
C LEU A 99 -13.88 -7.14 7.59
N THR A 100 -15.15 -6.90 7.24
CA THR A 100 -15.69 -7.07 5.89
C THR A 100 -16.12 -5.77 5.23
N LEU A 101 -16.34 -4.67 5.97
CA LEU A 101 -16.67 -3.29 5.54
C LEU A 101 -17.69 -3.08 4.40
N LEU A 102 -18.31 -4.13 3.86
CA LEU A 102 -19.41 -4.09 2.91
C LEU A 102 -20.71 -4.31 3.66
N PHE A 103 -21.03 -3.37 4.56
CA PHE A 103 -22.39 -3.23 5.08
C PHE A 103 -23.28 -2.72 3.93
N GLN A 104 -23.89 -3.65 3.19
CA GLN A 104 -24.97 -3.35 2.26
C GLN A 104 -26.23 -2.99 3.06
N MET A 105 -26.22 -1.83 3.72
CA MET A 105 -27.41 -1.21 4.30
C MET A 105 -27.87 -0.13 3.35
N ARG A 106 -29.10 -0.23 2.85
CA ARG A 106 -29.65 0.76 1.92
C ARG A 106 -30.38 1.89 2.65
N HIS A 107 -30.86 1.62 3.85
CA HIS A 107 -31.82 2.48 4.56
C HIS A 107 -31.22 3.87 4.86
N PRO A 108 -31.94 4.97 4.53
CA PRO A 108 -31.40 6.34 4.60
C PRO A 108 -31.06 6.80 6.02
N GLN A 109 -31.68 6.22 7.05
CA GLN A 109 -31.38 6.54 8.45
C GLN A 109 -30.06 5.91 8.96
N GLU A 110 -29.45 4.97 8.23
CA GLU A 110 -28.25 4.22 8.66
C GLU A 110 -27.02 4.51 7.78
N ALA A 111 -26.92 5.74 7.25
CA ALA A 111 -25.91 6.19 6.27
C ALA A 111 -25.90 5.47 4.90
N GLY A 112 -26.77 4.47 4.71
CA GLY A 112 -27.17 3.91 3.42
C GLY A 112 -26.01 3.40 2.54
N GLY A 113 -26.27 3.36 1.22
CA GLY A 113 -25.30 2.89 0.23
C GLY A 113 -24.04 3.76 0.08
N PHE A 114 -24.00 4.96 0.68
CA PHE A 114 -22.84 5.85 0.58
C PHE A 114 -21.60 5.26 1.25
N LEU A 115 -21.74 4.71 2.46
CA LEU A 115 -20.61 4.04 3.14
C LEU A 115 -20.17 2.79 2.38
N CYS A 116 -21.12 2.05 1.81
CA CYS A 116 -20.82 0.90 0.96
C CYS A 116 -20.00 1.30 -0.27
N LEU A 117 -20.35 2.43 -0.91
CA LEU A 117 -19.61 2.96 -2.06
C LEU A 117 -18.25 3.51 -1.66
N SER A 118 -18.14 4.22 -0.54
CA SER A 118 -16.85 4.72 -0.07
C SER A 118 -15.92 3.56 0.27
N SER A 119 -16.38 2.55 1.00
CA SER A 119 -15.58 1.35 1.30
C SER A 119 -15.14 0.65 0.02
N LEU A 120 -16.00 0.54 -1.00
CA LEU A 120 -15.64 -0.04 -2.28
C LEU A 120 -14.50 0.76 -2.95
N LEU A 121 -14.59 2.09 -2.95
CA LEU A 121 -13.57 2.98 -3.51
C LEU A 121 -12.26 2.89 -2.73
N PHE A 122 -12.31 2.88 -1.40
CA PHE A 122 -11.13 2.70 -0.56
C PHE A 122 -10.45 1.35 -0.81
N SER A 123 -11.20 0.26 -0.94
CA SER A 123 -10.62 -1.06 -1.25
C SER A 123 -9.97 -1.11 -2.64
N VAL A 124 -10.59 -0.49 -3.66
CA VAL A 124 -10.00 -0.43 -5.00
C VAL A 124 -8.73 0.43 -4.99
N ALA A 125 -8.79 1.63 -4.41
CA ALA A 125 -7.64 2.53 -4.31
C ALA A 125 -6.50 1.93 -3.47
N GLY A 126 -6.85 1.31 -2.33
CA GLY A 126 -5.96 0.59 -1.45
C GLY A 126 -5.20 -0.53 -2.16
N ASN A 127 -5.88 -1.24 -3.06
CA ASN A 127 -5.24 -2.28 -3.87
C ASN A 127 -4.15 -1.71 -4.78
N PHE A 128 -4.44 -0.64 -5.53
CA PHE A 128 -3.44 0.00 -6.37
C PHE A 128 -2.27 0.58 -5.57
N VAL A 129 -2.57 1.23 -4.43
CA VAL A 129 -1.54 1.78 -3.54
C VAL A 129 -0.68 0.68 -2.96
N SER A 130 -1.27 -0.41 -2.46
CA SER A 130 -0.53 -1.56 -1.91
C SER A 130 0.36 -2.23 -2.96
N ALA A 131 -0.12 -2.39 -4.19
CA ALA A 131 0.66 -2.93 -5.30
C ALA A 131 1.83 -2.01 -5.68
N TYR A 132 1.58 -0.70 -5.76
CA TYR A 132 2.64 0.29 -6.04
C TYR A 132 3.73 0.27 -4.95
N LEU A 133 3.30 0.25 -3.68
CA LEU A 133 4.18 0.22 -2.52
C LEU A 133 4.99 -1.08 -2.47
N TYR A 134 4.36 -2.22 -2.77
CA TYR A 134 5.06 -3.49 -2.90
C TYR A 134 6.13 -3.42 -4.00
N LEU A 135 5.78 -2.99 -5.21
CA LEU A 135 6.74 -2.92 -6.32
C LEU A 135 7.92 -1.97 -6.06
N THR A 136 7.71 -0.92 -5.27
CA THR A 136 8.74 0.10 -5.02
C THR A 136 9.65 -0.24 -3.84
N TYR A 137 9.09 -0.87 -2.79
CA TYR A 137 9.80 -1.03 -1.51
C TYR A 137 10.09 -2.49 -1.13
N TYR A 138 9.47 -3.46 -1.79
CA TYR A 138 9.74 -4.85 -1.52
C TYR A 138 11.13 -5.24 -2.03
N LYS A 139 12.11 -5.28 -1.12
CA LYS A 139 13.40 -5.94 -1.34
C LYS A 139 13.22 -7.42 -1.03
N GLY A 140 12.99 -8.21 -2.08
CA GLY A 140 12.71 -9.63 -1.94
C GLY A 140 13.86 -10.38 -1.26
N TRP A 141 13.58 -11.58 -0.75
CA TRP A 141 14.58 -12.43 -0.07
C TRP A 141 15.84 -12.69 -0.91
N GLY A 142 15.68 -12.70 -2.24
CA GLY A 142 16.79 -12.80 -3.19
C GLY A 142 17.79 -11.64 -3.08
N ASP A 143 17.34 -10.42 -2.79
CA ASP A 143 18.26 -9.28 -2.65
C ASP A 143 19.16 -9.43 -1.42
N GLU A 144 18.63 -9.92 -0.29
CA GLU A 144 19.42 -10.15 0.91
C GLU A 144 20.38 -11.34 0.77
N LEU A 145 19.96 -12.42 0.10
CA LEU A 145 20.87 -13.53 -0.22
C LEU A 145 21.99 -13.10 -1.17
N VAL A 146 21.65 -12.43 -2.27
CA VAL A 146 22.63 -11.91 -3.23
C VAL A 146 23.56 -10.93 -2.52
N LYS A 147 23.04 -10.04 -1.68
CA LYS A 147 23.84 -9.11 -0.88
C LYS A 147 24.81 -9.84 0.05
N ARG A 148 24.36 -10.84 0.82
CA ARG A 148 25.23 -11.63 1.69
C ARG A 148 26.32 -12.36 0.92
N TRP A 149 25.93 -13.12 -0.11
CA TRP A 149 26.86 -13.83 -0.97
C TRP A 149 27.87 -12.89 -1.63
N THR A 150 27.40 -11.73 -2.10
CA THR A 150 28.25 -10.73 -2.72
C THR A 150 29.25 -10.21 -1.69
N LEU A 151 28.79 -9.78 -0.50
CA LEU A 151 29.63 -9.26 0.59
C LEU A 151 30.70 -10.26 1.03
N GLU A 152 30.36 -11.54 1.17
CA GLU A 152 31.29 -12.62 1.52
C GLU A 152 32.31 -12.91 0.41
N SER A 153 31.92 -12.72 -0.86
CA SER A 153 32.77 -13.02 -2.00
C SER A 153 33.84 -11.97 -2.31
N TRP A 154 33.75 -10.75 -1.74
CA TRP A 154 34.69 -9.66 -2.05
C TRP A 154 36.14 -9.97 -1.69
N ASP A 155 36.39 -10.60 -0.54
CA ASP A 155 37.75 -10.93 -0.09
C ASP A 155 38.41 -11.97 -0.99
N ARG A 156 37.61 -12.95 -1.45
CA ARG A 156 38.04 -13.95 -2.44
C ARG A 156 38.40 -13.27 -3.76
N TRP A 157 37.53 -12.41 -4.30
CA TRP A 157 37.81 -11.71 -5.57
C TRP A 157 38.99 -10.75 -5.48
N GLY A 158 39.23 -10.15 -4.30
CA GLY A 158 40.42 -9.34 -4.06
C GLY A 158 41.73 -10.11 -4.11
N SER A 159 41.68 -11.38 -3.71
CA SER A 159 42.84 -12.30 -3.70
C SER A 159 43.07 -12.95 -5.06
N GLU A 160 42.01 -13.48 -5.67
CA GLU A 160 42.08 -14.19 -6.96
C GLU A 160 42.20 -13.25 -8.16
N LYS A 161 41.73 -12.00 -8.04
CA LYS A 161 41.68 -10.98 -9.11
C LYS A 161 41.22 -11.54 -10.47
N PRO A 162 39.99 -12.07 -10.55
CA PRO A 162 39.49 -12.63 -11.80
C PRO A 162 39.34 -11.56 -12.88
N SER A 163 39.50 -11.95 -14.16
CA SER A 163 39.56 -11.03 -15.30
C SER A 163 38.31 -10.16 -15.50
N TRP A 164 37.16 -10.61 -15.03
CA TRP A 164 35.89 -9.86 -15.09
C TRP A 164 35.76 -8.80 -13.99
N PHE A 165 36.51 -8.91 -12.89
CA PHE A 165 36.43 -8.02 -11.73
C PHE A 165 37.31 -6.79 -11.89
N THR A 166 36.98 -5.98 -12.89
CA THR A 166 37.69 -4.75 -13.24
C THR A 166 37.19 -3.55 -12.43
N GLU A 167 37.96 -2.46 -12.39
CA GLU A 167 37.54 -1.22 -11.72
C GLU A 167 36.24 -0.64 -12.30
N ALA A 168 35.99 -0.81 -13.60
CA ALA A 168 34.76 -0.39 -14.27
C ALA A 168 33.53 -1.17 -13.74
N CYS A 169 33.68 -2.49 -13.56
CA CYS A 169 32.67 -3.34 -12.95
C CYS A 169 32.40 -2.88 -11.52
N VAL A 170 33.46 -2.73 -10.71
CA VAL A 170 33.34 -2.28 -9.31
C VAL A 170 32.62 -0.94 -9.21
N ASN A 171 32.86 0.02 -10.10
CA ASN A 171 32.21 1.34 -10.07
C ASN A 171 30.70 1.31 -10.34
N HIS A 172 30.18 0.30 -11.04
CA HIS A 172 28.74 0.12 -11.28
C HIS A 172 28.01 -0.57 -10.12
N VAL A 173 28.72 -1.28 -9.24
CA VAL A 173 28.10 -1.98 -8.11
C VAL A 173 27.56 -0.97 -7.09
N PRO A 174 26.28 -1.04 -6.70
CA PRO A 174 25.71 -0.17 -5.67
C PRO A 174 26.40 -0.36 -4.32
N ASN A 175 26.52 0.72 -3.54
CA ASN A 175 27.27 0.74 -2.28
C ASN A 175 26.75 -0.27 -1.23
N GLU A 176 25.48 -0.66 -1.30
CA GLU A 176 24.86 -1.66 -0.42
C GLU A 176 25.48 -3.06 -0.57
N TYR A 177 26.06 -3.36 -1.74
CA TYR A 177 26.65 -4.67 -2.08
C TYR A 177 28.18 -4.69 -1.96
N VAL A 178 28.80 -3.63 -1.43
CA VAL A 178 30.26 -3.50 -1.32
C VAL A 178 30.68 -3.33 0.15
N PRO A 179 31.66 -4.10 0.66
CA PRO A 179 32.17 -3.96 2.02
C PRO A 179 32.77 -2.57 2.28
N TYR A 180 32.83 -2.16 3.54
CA TYR A 180 33.27 -0.81 3.91
C TYR A 180 34.70 -0.49 3.47
N ASP A 181 35.65 -1.41 3.65
CA ASP A 181 37.06 -1.20 3.32
C ASP A 181 37.26 -0.94 1.83
N TRP A 182 36.53 -1.70 1.01
CA TRP A 182 36.51 -1.56 -0.44
C TRP A 182 35.84 -0.25 -0.89
N ARG A 183 34.78 0.19 -0.21
CA ARG A 183 34.18 1.52 -0.47
C ARG A 183 35.18 2.64 -0.21
N VAL A 184 35.93 2.60 0.89
CA VAL A 184 36.93 3.63 1.22
C VAL A 184 38.08 3.64 0.20
N LYS A 185 38.54 2.45 -0.20
CA LYS A 185 39.60 2.27 -1.20
C LYS A 185 39.23 2.94 -2.53
N TYR A 186 38.04 2.66 -3.07
CA TYR A 186 37.61 3.19 -4.36
C TYR A 186 37.05 4.62 -4.30
N LYS A 187 36.60 5.10 -3.14
CA LYS A 187 36.21 6.50 -2.93
C LYS A 187 37.38 7.46 -3.16
N LYS A 188 38.60 7.03 -2.84
CA LYS A 188 39.83 7.81 -3.06
C LYS A 188 40.27 7.85 -4.53
N THR A 189 39.88 6.86 -5.34
CA THR A 189 40.47 6.65 -6.67
C THR A 189 39.66 7.23 -7.82
N ASN A 190 38.32 7.33 -7.75
CA ASN A 190 37.57 8.05 -8.79
C ASN A 190 36.09 8.41 -8.50
N GLY A 191 35.60 8.21 -7.29
CA GLY A 191 34.21 8.58 -6.94
C GLY A 191 33.14 7.73 -7.64
N ARG A 192 32.20 7.17 -6.86
CA ARG A 192 31.22 6.21 -7.36
C ARG A 192 30.01 6.92 -7.96
N VAL A 193 29.43 6.38 -9.03
CA VAL A 193 28.29 6.99 -9.77
C VAL A 193 27.10 7.31 -8.85
N ASN A 194 26.88 6.48 -7.83
CA ASN A 194 25.75 6.59 -6.92
C ASN A 194 26.07 7.38 -5.63
N ASP A 195 27.25 8.00 -5.52
CA ASP A 195 27.63 8.76 -4.33
C ASP A 195 26.97 10.14 -4.37
N ALA A 196 25.86 10.31 -3.64
CA ALA A 196 25.15 11.59 -3.55
C ALA A 196 26.05 12.75 -3.07
N GLN A 197 27.12 12.44 -2.32
CA GLN A 197 28.13 13.41 -1.88
C GLN A 197 28.95 14.01 -3.04
N LEU A 198 29.18 13.27 -4.14
CA LEU A 198 29.93 13.77 -5.30
C LEU A 198 29.08 14.75 -6.14
N LYS A 199 27.79 14.46 -6.32
CA LYS A 199 26.85 15.39 -6.98
C LYS A 199 26.77 16.72 -6.22
N LYS A 200 26.79 16.70 -4.88
CA LYS A 200 26.75 17.90 -4.04
C LYS A 200 28.03 18.74 -4.13
N ARG A 201 29.21 18.12 -4.29
CA ARG A 201 30.51 18.82 -4.42
C ARG A 201 30.72 19.49 -5.78
N ARG A 202 30.13 18.97 -6.86
CA ARG A 202 30.21 19.62 -8.19
C ARG A 202 29.57 21.01 -8.26
N GLY A 203 28.73 21.38 -7.28
CA GLY A 203 28.12 22.71 -7.18
C GLY A 203 28.92 23.75 -6.40
N SER A 204 30.01 23.37 -5.74
CA SER A 204 30.87 24.29 -4.98
C SER A 204 32.20 24.47 -5.69
N VAL A 205 32.21 25.26 -6.76
CA VAL A 205 33.45 25.77 -7.37
C VAL A 205 34.02 26.83 -6.43
N SER A 206 35.29 26.70 -6.07
CA SER A 206 35.98 27.69 -5.24
C SER A 206 36.07 29.01 -6.00
N VAL A 207 35.68 30.13 -5.38
CA VAL A 207 35.80 31.49 -5.94
C VAL A 207 37.23 31.79 -6.42
N ARG A 208 38.23 31.14 -5.82
CA ARG A 208 39.64 31.26 -6.19
C ARG A 208 39.97 30.67 -7.56
N GLU A 209 39.23 29.65 -8.00
CA GLU A 209 39.36 29.05 -9.34
C GLU A 209 38.62 29.87 -10.40
N LEU A 210 37.51 30.53 -10.05
CA LEU A 210 36.76 31.42 -10.94
C LEU A 210 37.51 32.72 -11.25
N LEU A 211 38.39 33.17 -10.36
CA LEU A 211 39.08 34.46 -10.49
C LEU A 211 40.49 34.38 -11.09
N GLY A 212 40.89 33.24 -11.66
CA GLY A 212 42.08 33.16 -12.53
C GLY A 212 43.36 33.76 -11.95
N GLY A 213 43.65 33.46 -10.67
CA GLY A 213 44.84 33.97 -9.98
C GLY A 213 46.13 33.37 -10.54
N LYS A 214 46.69 34.02 -11.57
CA LYS A 214 48.09 33.89 -11.97
C LYS A 214 48.92 34.69 -10.97
N GLU A 215 49.60 34.01 -10.07
CA GLU A 215 50.55 34.65 -9.15
C GLU A 215 51.93 34.62 -9.83
N ASP A 216 52.20 35.67 -10.61
CA ASP A 216 53.53 35.98 -11.12
C ASP A 216 54.33 36.67 -10.01
N ARG A 217 55.26 35.95 -9.37
CA ARG A 217 56.56 36.47 -8.93
C ARG A 217 57.53 35.38 -8.47
#